data_AF-A0A561W8V6-F1
#
_entry.id   AF-A0A561W8V6-F1
#
_cell.length_a   1.000
_cell.length_b   1.000
_cell.length_c   1.000
_cell.angle_alpha   90.00
_cell.angle_beta   90.00
_cell.angle_gamma   90.00
#
_symmetry.space_group_name_H-M   'P 1'
#
loop_
_entity.id
_entity.type
_entity.pdbx_description
1 polymer ?
#
loop_
_entity_poly.entity_id
_entity_poly.type
_entity_poly.pdbx_seq_one_letter_code
_entity_poly.pdbx_strand_id
1 'polypeptide(L)'
;MASDLASGLRFAAQPVVSVFVPGTPVVSPNFVFGGTTPAEVRTYSLEQDDPPGSFPCARVTEFDLVFDVLPADLGHYLEDCLKVACSASASVVWMAFEGSFHFDHILTEAIAPQVYGICAPGDDPVIVPDLETLKTPHWRSVVASYRSRL
;
A
#
# COMPACT_ATOMS: atom_id res chain seq x y z
N MET A 1 -1.15 -24.59 7.41
CA MET A 1 -0.22 -23.53 7.89
C MET A 1 -0.57 -22.29 7.11
N ALA A 2 -1.00 -21.21 7.76
CA ALA A 2 -1.24 -19.95 7.06
C ALA A 2 0.12 -19.37 6.62
N SER A 3 0.20 -18.87 5.39
CA SER A 3 1.39 -18.15 4.95
C SER A 3 1.36 -16.75 5.55
N ASP A 4 2.43 -16.36 6.23
CA ASP A 4 2.55 -15.01 6.79
C ASP A 4 2.73 -13.96 5.69
N LEU A 5 2.39 -12.71 6.00
CA LEU A 5 2.57 -11.58 5.08
C LEU A 5 4.05 -11.42 4.68
N ALA A 6 4.97 -11.67 5.62
CA ALA A 6 6.41 -11.56 5.40
C ALA A 6 6.90 -12.46 4.27
N SER A 7 6.30 -13.65 4.08
CA SER A 7 6.61 -14.55 2.98
C SER A 7 6.19 -13.96 1.62
N GLY A 8 5.07 -13.23 1.57
CA GLY A 8 4.63 -12.54 0.34
C GLY A 8 5.56 -11.40 -0.08
N LEU A 9 6.16 -10.69 0.90
CA LEU A 9 7.04 -9.55 0.64
C LEU A 9 8.45 -9.94 0.16
N ARG A 10 8.81 -11.23 0.21
CA ARG A 10 10.16 -11.74 -0.12
C ARG A 10 10.26 -12.30 -1.55
N PHE A 11 9.42 -11.84 -2.48
CA PHE A 11 9.35 -12.43 -3.83
C PHE A 11 10.52 -12.01 -4.74
N ALA A 12 11.12 -10.85 -4.49
CA ALA A 12 12.31 -10.36 -5.19
C ALA A 12 13.61 -10.74 -4.45
N ALA A 13 14.76 -10.47 -5.06
CA ALA A 13 16.07 -10.71 -4.45
C ALA A 13 16.25 -9.98 -3.09
N GLN A 14 15.51 -8.87 -2.90
CA GLN A 14 15.37 -8.16 -1.63
C GLN A 14 13.88 -7.99 -1.30
N PRO A 15 13.47 -8.08 -0.02
CA PRO A 15 12.11 -7.75 0.37
C PRO A 15 11.74 -6.30 0.05
N VAL A 16 10.53 -6.10 -0.49
CA VAL A 16 10.00 -4.78 -0.87
C VAL A 16 8.60 -4.58 -0.29
N VAL A 17 8.36 -3.38 0.23
CA VAL A 17 7.02 -2.89 0.62
C VAL A 17 6.66 -1.73 -0.30
N SER A 18 5.63 -1.89 -1.12
CA SER A 18 5.14 -0.85 -2.03
C SER A 18 3.98 -0.08 -1.41
N VAL A 19 4.14 1.25 -1.31
CA VAL A 19 3.13 2.19 -0.77
C VAL A 19 2.65 3.10 -1.90
N PHE A 20 1.33 3.13 -2.12
CA PHE A 20 0.70 3.89 -3.19
C PHE A 20 -0.07 5.08 -2.63
N VAL A 21 0.27 6.28 -3.11
CA VAL A 21 -0.34 7.54 -2.70
C VAL A 21 -0.94 8.24 -3.92
N PRO A 22 -2.26 8.49 -3.97
CA PRO A 22 -2.88 9.27 -5.04
C PRO A 22 -2.25 10.66 -5.17
N GLY A 23 -1.98 11.09 -6.40
CA GLY A 23 -1.33 12.37 -6.67
C GLY A 23 0.17 12.36 -6.42
N THR A 24 0.72 13.56 -6.18
CA THR A 24 2.10 13.76 -5.72
C THR A 24 2.05 14.34 -4.32
N PRO A 25 2.61 13.67 -3.30
CA PRO A 25 2.64 14.20 -1.94
C PRO A 25 3.32 15.57 -1.90
N VAL A 26 2.73 16.51 -1.15
CA VAL A 26 3.33 17.86 -0.95
C VAL A 26 4.66 17.75 -0.21
N VAL A 27 4.74 16.80 0.72
CA VAL A 27 5.94 16.44 1.46
C VAL A 27 6.13 14.93 1.31
N SER A 28 7.33 14.52 0.89
CA SER A 28 7.65 13.10 0.81
C SER A 28 7.55 12.45 2.20
N PRO A 29 6.75 11.36 2.36
CA PRO A 29 6.67 10.62 3.60
C PRO A 29 8.04 10.16 4.08
N ASN A 30 8.31 10.27 5.38
CA ASN A 30 9.50 9.68 5.99
C ASN A 30 9.17 8.29 6.53
N PHE A 31 9.83 7.26 6.01
CA PHE A 31 9.58 5.86 6.37
C PHE A 31 10.55 5.31 7.43
N VAL A 32 11.13 6.18 8.27
CA VAL A 32 12.05 5.77 9.34
C VAL A 32 11.31 5.71 10.67
N PHE A 33 11.14 4.51 11.24
CA PHE A 33 10.37 4.27 12.47
C PHE A 33 11.04 3.25 13.38
N GLY A 34 11.01 3.49 14.69
CA GLY A 34 11.46 2.50 15.68
C GLY A 34 12.92 2.02 15.51
N GLY A 35 13.79 2.84 14.90
CA GLY A 35 15.17 2.45 14.56
C GLY A 35 15.31 1.62 13.28
N THR A 36 14.22 1.41 12.55
CA THR A 36 14.19 0.77 11.24
C THR A 36 14.23 1.83 10.14
N THR A 37 15.13 1.65 9.18
CA THR A 37 15.27 2.47 7.98
C THR A 37 15.29 1.53 6.78
N PRO A 38 14.48 1.76 5.72
CA PRO A 38 14.67 1.08 4.45
C PRO A 38 16.11 1.27 3.94
N ALA A 39 16.67 0.22 3.34
CA ALA A 39 17.99 0.31 2.70
C ALA A 39 17.95 1.28 1.50
N GLU A 40 16.82 1.31 0.81
CA GLU A 40 16.55 2.19 -0.33
C GLU A 40 15.05 2.54 -0.34
N VAL A 41 14.73 3.76 -0.76
CA VAL A 41 13.37 4.17 -1.10
C VAL A 41 13.36 4.58 -2.56
N ARG A 42 12.69 3.79 -3.40
CA ARG A 42 12.49 4.12 -4.82
C ARG A 42 11.14 4.78 -4.99
N THR A 43 11.07 5.80 -5.84
CA THR A 43 9.84 6.57 -6.06
C THR A 43 9.49 6.59 -7.53
N TYR A 44 8.27 6.19 -7.86
CA TYR A 44 7.75 6.13 -9.21
C TYR A 44 6.50 6.99 -9.32
N SER A 45 6.38 7.72 -10.43
CA SER A 45 5.14 8.40 -10.79
C SER A 45 4.42 7.56 -11.82
N LEU A 46 3.30 6.96 -11.41
CA LEU A 46 2.42 6.21 -12.29
C LEU A 46 1.37 7.18 -12.83
N GLU A 47 1.31 7.36 -14.14
CA GLU A 47 0.39 8.29 -14.81
C GLU A 47 -0.71 7.52 -15.55
N GLN A 48 -1.90 8.09 -15.56
CA GLN A 48 -3.02 7.53 -16.31
C GLN A 48 -2.90 7.96 -17.78
N ASP A 49 -2.78 6.99 -18.69
CA ASP A 49 -2.61 7.24 -20.12
C ASP A 49 -3.89 7.76 -20.82
N ASP A 50 -5.08 7.44 -20.28
CA ASP A 50 -6.39 7.72 -20.88
C ASP A 50 -7.15 8.86 -20.15
N PRO A 51 -8.14 9.54 -20.80
CA PRO A 51 -8.99 10.54 -20.14
C PRO A 51 -9.65 9.98 -18.88
N PRO A 52 -10.00 10.82 -17.89
CA PRO A 52 -10.26 10.38 -16.52
C PRO A 52 -11.33 9.30 -16.48
N GLY A 53 -10.86 8.07 -16.25
CA GLY A 53 -11.67 6.90 -15.94
C GLY A 53 -12.29 7.02 -14.54
N SER A 54 -12.59 5.86 -13.93
CA SER A 54 -13.28 5.81 -12.63
C SER A 54 -12.47 6.28 -11.41
N PHE A 55 -11.21 6.67 -11.61
CA PHE A 55 -10.29 7.09 -10.55
C PHE A 55 -10.05 8.62 -10.62
N PRO A 56 -10.13 9.35 -9.50
CA PRO A 56 -10.18 10.82 -9.52
C PRO A 56 -8.82 11.50 -9.71
N CYS A 57 -7.71 10.77 -9.58
CA CYS A 57 -6.36 11.34 -9.73
C CYS A 57 -5.69 10.87 -11.02
N ALA A 58 -5.19 11.81 -11.82
CA ALA A 58 -4.44 11.48 -13.05
C ALA A 58 -3.11 10.74 -12.80
N ARG A 59 -2.68 10.64 -11.53
CA ARG A 59 -1.43 9.99 -11.14
C ARG A 59 -1.53 9.33 -9.77
N VAL A 60 -0.65 8.37 -9.54
CA VAL A 60 -0.35 7.75 -8.24
C VAL A 60 1.16 7.75 -8.06
N THR A 61 1.64 8.20 -6.91
CA THR A 61 3.03 8.06 -6.51
C THR A 61 3.22 6.74 -5.78
N GLU A 62 4.09 5.89 -6.28
CA GLU A 62 4.50 4.63 -5.65
C GLU A 62 5.83 4.82 -4.94
N PHE A 63 5.92 4.34 -3.70
CA PHE A 63 7.13 4.26 -2.90
C PHE A 63 7.47 2.80 -2.63
N ASP A 64 8.55 2.32 -3.22
CA ASP A 64 9.10 1.01 -2.92
C ASP A 64 10.15 1.12 -1.83
N LEU A 65 9.84 0.54 -0.67
CA LEU A 65 10.72 0.46 0.48
C LEU A 65 11.48 -0.86 0.42
N VAL A 66 12.77 -0.79 0.07
CA VAL A 66 13.63 -1.96 -0.08
C VAL A 66 14.32 -2.26 1.24
N PHE A 67 14.33 -3.54 1.64
CA PHE A 67 14.97 -4.00 2.86
C PHE A 67 15.97 -5.10 2.58
N ASP A 68 17.10 -5.10 3.29
CA ASP A 68 17.97 -6.27 3.36
C ASP A 68 17.35 -7.36 4.25
N VAL A 69 16.70 -6.95 5.33
CA VAL A 69 15.95 -7.80 6.27
C VAL A 69 14.69 -7.06 6.67
N LEU A 70 13.54 -7.74 6.62
CA LEU A 70 12.27 -7.16 7.06
C LEU A 70 12.33 -6.80 8.56
N PRO A 71 11.60 -5.74 8.98
CA PRO A 71 11.51 -5.35 10.38
C PRO A 71 11.02 -6.50 11.26
N ALA A 72 11.54 -6.58 12.49
CA ALA A 72 11.15 -7.64 13.43
C ALA A 72 9.66 -7.54 13.81
N ASP A 73 9.16 -6.32 14.02
CA ASP A 73 7.74 -6.03 14.16
C ASP A 73 7.21 -5.42 12.85
N LEU A 74 7.01 -6.30 11.86
CA LEU A 74 6.54 -5.89 10.54
C LEU A 74 5.17 -5.22 10.60
N GLY A 75 4.24 -5.73 11.41
CA GLY A 75 2.88 -5.19 11.49
C GLY A 75 2.89 -3.73 11.94
N HIS A 76 3.56 -3.44 13.05
CA HIS A 76 3.67 -2.08 13.56
C HIS A 76 4.38 -1.13 12.58
N TYR A 77 5.45 -1.61 11.93
CA TYR A 77 6.15 -0.83 10.93
C TYR A 77 5.26 -0.47 9.72
N LEU A 78 4.46 -1.41 9.22
CA LEU A 78 3.52 -1.17 8.12
C LEU A 78 2.41 -0.18 8.52
N GLU A 79 1.89 -0.27 9.74
CA GLU A 79 0.93 0.71 10.27
C GLU A 79 1.52 2.12 10.28
N ASP A 80 2.74 2.30 10.78
CA ASP A 80 3.38 3.62 10.84
C ASP A 80 3.67 4.20 9.46
N CYS A 81 4.07 3.36 8.51
CA CYS A 81 4.23 3.76 7.11
C CYS A 81 2.91 4.28 6.52
N LEU A 82 1.80 3.57 6.75
CA LEU A 82 0.48 4.03 6.30
C LEU A 82 0.03 5.31 7.01
N LYS A 83 0.27 5.45 8.32
CA LYS A 83 -0.08 6.68 9.07
C LYS A 83 0.60 7.90 8.47
N VAL A 84 1.91 7.83 8.23
CA VAL A 84 2.66 8.97 7.69
C VAL A 84 2.26 9.25 6.24
N ALA A 85 2.16 8.22 5.39
CA ALA A 85 1.75 8.41 4.00
C ALA A 85 0.32 8.97 3.89
N CYS A 86 -0.61 8.48 4.72
CA CYS A 86 -1.98 9.00 4.77
C CYS A 86 -2.04 10.42 5.32
N SER A 87 -1.25 10.78 6.34
CA SER A 87 -1.17 12.15 6.85
C SER A 87 -0.65 13.16 5.82
N ALA A 88 0.12 12.68 4.84
CA ALA A 88 0.65 13.48 3.73
C ALA A 88 -0.29 13.54 2.51
N SER A 89 -1.45 12.88 2.56
CA SER A 89 -2.41 12.74 1.46
C SER A 89 -3.82 13.18 1.89
N ALA A 90 -4.60 13.68 0.94
CA ALA A 90 -6.02 13.97 1.13
C ALA A 90 -6.93 12.80 0.67
N SER A 91 -6.35 11.71 0.17
CA SER A 91 -7.08 10.56 -0.36
C SER A 91 -6.59 9.26 0.27
N VAL A 92 -7.23 8.13 -0.07
CA VAL A 92 -6.89 6.81 0.44
C VAL A 92 -5.51 6.39 -0.04
N VAL A 93 -4.68 5.92 0.89
CA VAL A 93 -3.36 5.34 0.66
C VAL A 93 -3.43 3.84 0.89
N TRP A 94 -2.72 3.07 0.08
CA TRP A 94 -2.72 1.61 0.24
C TRP A 94 -1.33 1.01 0.02
N MET A 95 -1.18 -0.22 0.48
CA MET A 95 -0.03 -1.07 0.22
C MET A 95 -0.50 -2.30 -0.54
N ALA A 96 0.23 -2.66 -1.59
CA ALA A 96 -0.06 -3.84 -2.39
C ALA A 96 1.23 -4.52 -2.85
N PHE A 97 1.12 -5.77 -3.31
CA PHE A 97 2.23 -6.44 -3.99
C PHE A 97 2.49 -5.82 -5.37
N GLU A 98 3.76 -5.88 -5.80
CA GLU A 98 4.23 -5.32 -7.08
C GLU A 98 3.40 -5.84 -8.28
N GLY A 99 3.10 -4.97 -9.25
CA GLY A 99 2.41 -5.33 -10.49
C GLY A 99 0.87 -5.41 -10.40
N SER A 100 0.26 -5.05 -9.27
CA SER A 100 -1.20 -5.07 -9.08
C SER A 100 -1.94 -3.85 -9.65
N PHE A 101 -1.26 -2.99 -10.39
CA PHE A 101 -1.69 -1.62 -10.64
C PHE A 101 -2.26 -1.44 -12.05
N HIS A 102 -3.58 -1.23 -12.10
CA HIS A 102 -4.27 -0.63 -13.23
C HIS A 102 -5.29 0.36 -12.68
N PHE A 103 -5.36 1.58 -13.23
CA PHE A 103 -6.16 2.67 -12.68
C PHE A 103 -7.64 2.31 -12.46
N ASP A 104 -8.27 1.60 -13.40
CA ASP A 104 -9.66 1.16 -13.26
C ASP A 104 -9.88 0.16 -12.11
N HIS A 105 -8.85 -0.57 -11.73
CA HIS A 105 -8.95 -1.61 -10.71
C HIS A 105 -8.54 -1.15 -9.32
N ILE A 106 -8.07 0.10 -9.15
CA ILE A 106 -7.64 0.64 -7.85
C ILE A 106 -8.73 0.45 -6.80
N LEU A 107 -8.40 -0.28 -5.73
CA LEU A 107 -9.26 -0.62 -4.61
C LEU A 107 -10.59 -1.32 -5.00
N THR A 108 -10.63 -2.01 -6.15
CA THR A 108 -11.73 -2.92 -6.48
C THR A 108 -11.53 -4.28 -5.80
N GLU A 109 -12.61 -5.08 -5.76
CA GLU A 109 -12.53 -6.47 -5.32
C GLU A 109 -11.54 -7.31 -6.16
N ALA A 110 -11.26 -6.91 -7.41
CA ALA A 110 -10.36 -7.63 -8.31
C ALA A 110 -8.89 -7.59 -7.84
N ILE A 111 -8.46 -6.48 -7.23
CA ILE A 111 -7.09 -6.35 -6.68
C ILE A 111 -7.03 -6.51 -5.17
N ALA A 112 -8.17 -6.63 -4.48
CA ALA A 112 -8.20 -6.80 -3.03
C ALA A 112 -7.27 -7.94 -2.51
N PRO A 113 -7.12 -9.10 -3.20
CA PRO A 113 -6.15 -10.12 -2.78
C PRO A 113 -4.68 -9.70 -2.85
N GLN A 114 -4.38 -8.56 -3.46
CA GLN A 114 -3.04 -8.00 -3.61
C GLN A 114 -2.79 -6.82 -2.67
N VAL A 115 -3.85 -6.20 -2.13
CA VAL A 115 -3.78 -5.09 -1.16
C VAL A 115 -3.69 -5.66 0.24
N TYR A 116 -2.63 -5.35 0.99
CA TYR A 116 -2.42 -5.88 2.36
C TYR A 116 -2.40 -4.80 3.44
N GLY A 117 -2.46 -3.53 3.04
CA GLY A 117 -2.56 -2.40 3.95
C GLY A 117 -3.37 -1.28 3.33
N ILE A 118 -4.19 -0.59 4.12
CA ILE A 118 -4.98 0.54 3.64
C ILE A 118 -5.25 1.55 4.75
N CYS A 119 -5.26 2.84 4.40
CA CYS A 119 -5.55 3.93 5.32
C CYS A 119 -6.21 5.08 4.57
N ALA A 120 -7.16 5.74 5.21
CA ALA A 120 -7.79 6.95 4.69
C ALA A 120 -7.73 8.07 5.73
N PRO A 121 -7.81 9.34 5.29
CA PRO A 121 -7.73 10.46 6.22
C PRO A 121 -8.78 10.35 7.33
N GLY A 122 -8.32 10.38 8.59
CA GLY A 122 -9.17 10.27 9.78
C GLY A 122 -9.42 8.86 10.29
N ASP A 123 -8.91 7.82 9.62
CA ASP A 123 -9.01 6.43 10.07
C ASP A 123 -7.68 5.93 10.66
N ASP A 124 -7.77 4.90 11.50
CA ASP A 124 -6.62 4.06 11.81
C ASP A 124 -6.28 3.15 10.60
N PRO A 125 -4.99 2.90 10.31
CA PRO A 125 -4.61 1.97 9.26
C PRO A 125 -5.12 0.55 9.53
N VAL A 126 -5.46 -0.15 8.46
CA VAL A 126 -5.81 -1.57 8.50
C VAL A 126 -4.70 -2.36 7.80
N ILE A 127 -4.02 -3.23 8.55
CA ILE A 127 -3.01 -4.16 8.03
C ILE A 127 -3.54 -5.59 8.13
N VAL A 128 -3.35 -6.35 7.05
CA VAL A 128 -3.72 -7.76 7.01
C VAL A 128 -2.59 -8.62 7.59
N PRO A 129 -2.87 -9.54 8.53
CA PRO A 129 -1.82 -10.30 9.22
C PRO A 129 -1.21 -11.44 8.39
N ASP A 130 -1.95 -11.98 7.41
CA ASP A 130 -1.56 -13.18 6.67
C ASP A 130 -2.18 -13.23 5.25
N LEU A 131 -1.60 -14.06 4.38
CA LEU A 131 -2.02 -14.15 2.98
C LEU A 131 -3.37 -14.85 2.77
N GLU A 132 -3.88 -15.60 3.73
CA GLU A 132 -5.19 -16.25 3.63
C GLU A 132 -6.31 -15.24 3.89
N THR A 133 -6.10 -14.31 4.81
CA THR A 133 -7.03 -13.20 5.08
C THR A 133 -7.27 -12.36 3.81
N LEU A 134 -6.23 -12.14 2.99
CA LEU A 134 -6.34 -11.42 1.70
C LEU A 134 -7.34 -12.06 0.72
N LYS A 135 -7.57 -13.36 0.82
CA LYS A 135 -8.45 -14.11 -0.08
C LYS A 135 -9.91 -14.08 0.36
N THR A 136 -10.20 -13.58 1.57
CA THR A 136 -11.52 -13.64 2.17
C THR A 136 -12.51 -12.64 1.53
N PRO A 137 -13.81 -12.98 1.45
CA PRO A 137 -14.83 -12.02 1.04
C PRO A 137 -14.91 -10.79 1.94
N HIS A 138 -14.64 -10.96 3.24
CA HIS A 138 -14.60 -9.85 4.19
C HIS A 138 -13.56 -8.81 3.80
N TRP A 139 -12.33 -9.25 3.49
CA TRP A 139 -11.27 -8.32 3.06
C TRP A 139 -11.63 -7.60 1.76
N ARG A 140 -12.23 -8.30 0.79
CA ARG A 140 -12.71 -7.68 -0.45
C ARG A 140 -13.71 -6.55 -0.18
N SER A 141 -14.65 -6.77 0.75
CA SER A 141 -15.61 -5.74 1.17
C SER A 141 -14.93 -4.56 1.86
N VAL A 142 -13.89 -4.79 2.68
CA VAL A 142 -13.10 -3.71 3.29
C VAL A 142 -12.44 -2.86 2.20
N VAL A 143 -11.68 -3.46 1.29
CA VAL A 143 -11.00 -2.75 0.20
C VAL A 143 -12.00 -1.96 -0.66
N ALA A 144 -13.12 -2.58 -1.05
CA ALA A 144 -14.16 -1.93 -1.84
C ALA A 144 -14.82 -0.74 -1.11
N SER A 145 -14.94 -0.79 0.23
CA SER A 145 -15.47 0.33 1.02
C SER A 145 -14.59 1.58 0.92
N TYR A 146 -13.27 1.40 0.87
CA TYR A 146 -12.33 2.51 0.71
C TYR A 146 -12.35 3.11 -0.69
N ARG A 147 -12.65 2.32 -1.74
CA ARG A 147 -12.80 2.86 -3.10
C ARG A 147 -13.87 3.95 -3.20
N SER A 148 -14.93 3.86 -2.41
CA SER A 148 -15.99 4.88 -2.37
C SER A 148 -15.53 6.25 -1.80
N ARG A 149 -14.34 6.30 -1.21
CA ARG A 149 -13.73 7.47 -0.57
C ARG A 149 -12.55 8.03 -1.37
N LEU A 150 -12.24 7.45 -2.53
CA LEU A 150 -11.19 7.94 -3.42
C LEU A 150 -11.59 9.29 -4.03
#